data_AF-A0A3B9PXS0-F1
#
_entry.id   AF-A0A3B9PXS0-F1
#
_cell.length_a   1.000
_cell.length_b   1.000
_cell.length_c   1.000
_cell.angle_alpha   90.00
_cell.angle_beta   90.00
_cell.angle_gamma   90.00
#
_symmetry.space_group_name_H-M   'P 1'
#
loop_
_entity.id
_entity.type
_entity.pdbx_description
1 polymer ?
#
loop_
_entity_poly.entity_id
_entity_poly.type
_entity_poly.pdbx_seq_one_letter_code
_entity_poly.pdbx_strand_id
1 'polypeptide(L)'
;KDTSDMVALQPVEVNGIPYPYRGYYQPKDRNGNPIDIRKVKPLTSDDCINCLICADVCPMGSISRDNVREFTGICIKCGACIKKCPTQAKYYVDEGFLYHKRELEEGLTRRAEPEWFV
;
A
#
# COMPACT_ATOMS: atom_id res chain seq x y z
N LYS A 1 47.05 1.60 12.79
CA LYS A 1 46.52 0.69 13.83
C LYS A 1 45.36 -0.04 13.19
N ASP A 2 45.68 -1.22 12.72
CA ASP A 2 44.85 -2.36 12.32
C ASP A 2 43.69 -2.09 11.36
N THR A 3 44.04 -2.10 10.08
CA THR A 3 43.15 -2.29 8.92
C THR A 3 42.97 -3.78 8.57
N SER A 4 43.40 -4.71 9.43
CA SER A 4 43.04 -6.12 9.29
C SER A 4 41.63 -6.33 9.84
N ASP A 5 40.78 -7.01 9.07
CA ASP A 5 39.43 -7.49 9.44
C ASP A 5 38.24 -6.64 8.98
N MET A 6 38.34 -5.96 7.84
CA MET A 6 37.15 -5.73 7.01
C MET A 6 36.88 -6.99 6.18
N VAL A 7 36.30 -8.01 6.81
CA VAL A 7 35.69 -9.10 6.04
C VAL A 7 34.60 -8.46 5.18
N ALA A 8 34.79 -8.47 3.86
CA ALA A 8 33.80 -7.97 2.92
C ALA A 8 32.53 -8.81 3.11
N LEU A 9 31.50 -8.21 3.73
CA LEU A 9 30.20 -8.86 3.93
C LEU A 9 29.65 -9.21 2.54
N GLN A 10 29.61 -10.49 2.22
CA GLN A 10 28.94 -10.95 1.01
C GLN A 10 27.42 -10.92 1.25
N PRO A 11 26.62 -10.52 0.25
CA PRO A 11 25.17 -10.62 0.36
C PRO A 11 24.74 -12.06 0.60
N VAL A 12 23.79 -12.26 1.52
CA VAL A 12 23.15 -13.57 1.72
C VAL A 12 22.30 -13.89 0.49
N GLU A 13 22.46 -15.09 -0.07
CA GLU A 13 21.61 -15.56 -1.17
C GLU A 13 20.20 -15.83 -0.67
N VAL A 14 19.20 -15.26 -1.35
CA VAL A 14 17.78 -15.44 -1.01
C VAL A 14 17.01 -16.00 -2.20
N ASN A 15 15.97 -16.78 -1.90
CA ASN A 15 15.07 -17.29 -2.93
C ASN A 15 14.35 -16.12 -3.62
N GLY A 16 14.31 -16.14 -4.96
CA GLY A 16 13.69 -15.06 -5.71
C GLY A 16 14.20 -14.98 -7.15
N ILE A 17 14.15 -13.77 -7.69
CA ILE A 17 14.56 -13.50 -9.07
C ILE A 17 16.06 -13.33 -9.07
N PRO A 18 16.81 -14.13 -9.83
CA PRO A 18 18.22 -13.85 -10.03
C PRO A 18 18.40 -12.55 -10.82
N TYR A 19 19.61 -12.01 -10.76
CA TYR A 19 20.00 -10.89 -11.60
C TYR A 19 19.76 -11.23 -13.10
N PRO A 20 19.23 -10.29 -13.91
CA PRO A 20 18.88 -8.90 -13.55
C PRO A 20 17.56 -8.78 -12.79
N TYR A 21 17.55 -7.91 -11.77
CA TYR A 21 16.37 -7.61 -10.98
C TYR A 21 15.26 -6.99 -11.87
N ARG A 22 14.04 -7.53 -11.81
CA ARG A 22 12.91 -7.13 -12.69
C ARG A 22 12.28 -5.76 -12.38
N GLY A 23 12.95 -4.93 -11.59
CA GLY A 23 12.45 -3.63 -11.14
C GLY A 23 11.38 -3.73 -10.05
N TYR A 24 10.81 -2.58 -9.69
CA TYR A 24 9.77 -2.49 -8.67
C TYR A 24 8.45 -3.12 -9.16
N TYR A 25 7.70 -3.75 -8.25
CA TYR A 25 6.42 -4.37 -8.58
C TYR A 25 5.42 -3.35 -9.15
N GLN A 26 4.82 -3.69 -10.29
CA GLN A 26 3.78 -2.91 -10.94
C GLN A 26 2.50 -3.74 -11.03
N PRO A 27 1.41 -3.32 -10.36
CA PRO A 27 0.11 -3.92 -10.55
C PRO A 27 -0.31 -3.88 -12.02
N LYS A 28 -1.09 -4.87 -12.45
CA LYS A 28 -1.57 -4.98 -13.83
C LYS A 28 -3.09 -4.94 -13.90
N ASP A 29 -3.63 -4.52 -15.04
CA ASP A 29 -5.04 -4.65 -15.37
C ASP A 29 -5.39 -6.10 -15.81
N ARG A 30 -6.66 -6.32 -16.18
CA ARG A 30 -7.17 -7.61 -16.68
C ARG A 30 -6.51 -8.09 -17.97
N ASN A 31 -5.91 -7.18 -18.73
CA ASN A 31 -5.23 -7.47 -19.99
C ASN A 31 -3.71 -7.62 -19.80
N GLY A 32 -3.20 -7.51 -18.56
CA GLY A 32 -1.79 -7.61 -18.23
C GLY A 32 -0.99 -6.32 -18.39
N ASN A 33 -1.63 -5.18 -18.67
CA ASN A 33 -0.96 -3.88 -18.80
C ASN A 33 -0.68 -3.27 -17.42
N PRO A 34 0.49 -2.64 -17.21
CA PRO A 34 0.78 -1.94 -15.96
C PRO A 34 -0.21 -0.81 -15.65
N ILE A 35 -0.59 -0.66 -14.39
CA ILE A 35 -1.44 0.45 -13.89
C ILE A 35 -0.74 1.23 -12.76
N ASP A 36 -0.92 2.56 -12.73
CA ASP A 36 -0.40 3.42 -11.66
C ASP A 36 -1.47 3.75 -10.63
N ILE A 37 -1.52 2.97 -9.55
CA ILE A 37 -2.46 3.19 -8.44
C ILE A 37 -1.93 4.16 -7.37
N ARG A 38 -0.71 4.71 -7.49
CA ARG A 38 -0.09 5.49 -6.41
C ARG A 38 -0.90 6.74 -6.08
N LYS A 39 -1.50 7.38 -7.08
CA LYS A 39 -2.32 8.59 -6.93
C LYS A 39 -3.75 8.32 -6.43
N VAL A 40 -4.20 7.05 -6.44
CA VAL A 40 -5.55 6.67 -6.02
C VAL A 40 -5.75 6.97 -4.52
N LYS A 41 -6.80 7.71 -4.19
CA LYS A 41 -7.17 8.09 -2.82
C LYS A 41 -8.63 7.70 -2.57
N PRO A 42 -9.01 7.36 -1.33
CA PRO A 42 -10.41 7.07 -1.03
C PRO A 42 -11.23 8.35 -1.14
N LEU A 43 -12.42 8.22 -1.73
CA LEU A 43 -13.44 9.27 -1.77
C LEU A 43 -14.25 9.28 -0.47
N THR A 44 -15.12 10.28 -0.36
CA THR A 44 -16.03 10.46 0.77
C THR A 44 -17.44 10.61 0.24
N SER A 45 -18.42 9.84 0.75
CA SER A 45 -19.82 9.93 0.36
C SER A 45 -20.53 11.03 1.16
N ASP A 46 -21.80 11.23 0.85
CA ASP A 46 -22.66 12.19 1.55
C ASP A 46 -23.15 11.67 2.91
N ASP A 47 -22.91 10.40 3.24
CA ASP A 47 -23.12 9.83 4.58
C ASP A 47 -22.09 10.33 5.61
N CYS A 48 -21.14 11.17 5.18
CA CYS A 48 -20.14 11.76 6.05
C CYS A 48 -20.76 12.82 6.98
N ILE A 49 -20.74 12.53 8.28
CA ILE A 49 -21.22 13.45 9.33
C ILE A 49 -20.14 14.42 9.84
N ASN A 50 -19.03 14.57 9.09
CA ASN A 50 -17.89 15.43 9.44
C ASN A 50 -17.29 15.23 10.85
N CYS A 51 -17.28 13.99 11.36
CA CYS A 51 -16.78 13.66 12.70
C CYS A 51 -15.25 13.72 12.87
N LEU A 52 -14.49 14.00 11.81
CA LEU A 52 -13.02 14.12 11.77
C LEU A 52 -12.19 12.88 12.15
N ILE A 53 -12.81 11.77 12.58
CA ILE A 53 -12.10 10.52 12.93
C ILE A 53 -11.12 10.07 11.83
N CYS A 54 -11.51 10.19 10.56
CA CYS A 54 -10.64 9.80 9.45
C CYS A 54 -9.34 10.61 9.37
N ALA A 55 -9.37 11.89 9.74
CA ALA A 55 -8.18 12.74 9.81
C ALA A 55 -7.30 12.35 11.00
N ASP A 56 -7.91 12.08 12.17
CA ASP A 56 -7.19 11.69 13.39
C ASP A 56 -6.46 10.34 13.24
N VAL A 57 -7.08 9.37 12.57
CA VAL A 57 -6.50 8.01 12.42
C VAL A 57 -5.56 7.88 11.22
N CYS A 58 -5.37 8.93 10.42
CA CYS A 58 -4.49 8.87 9.27
C CYS A 58 -3.03 8.92 9.73
N PRO A 59 -2.24 7.82 9.61
CA PRO A 59 -0.85 7.84 10.07
C PRO A 59 0.05 8.80 9.27
N MET A 60 -0.41 9.21 8.09
CA MET A 60 0.30 10.16 7.23
C MET A 60 -0.15 11.61 7.43
N GLY A 61 -1.10 11.88 8.33
CA GLY A 61 -1.69 13.21 8.52
C GLY A 61 -2.24 13.84 7.24
N SER A 62 -2.65 13.01 6.27
CA SER A 62 -2.82 13.44 4.88
C SER A 62 -4.25 13.82 4.51
N ILE A 63 -5.19 13.81 5.46
CA ILE A 63 -6.59 14.22 5.25
C ILE A 63 -6.79 15.57 5.93
N SER A 64 -7.33 16.55 5.20
CA SER A 64 -7.59 17.89 5.75
C SER A 64 -8.63 17.83 6.87
N ARG A 65 -8.41 18.60 7.94
CA ARG A 65 -9.39 18.79 9.01
C ARG A 65 -10.48 19.78 8.62
N ASP A 66 -10.18 20.72 7.73
CA ASP A 66 -11.15 21.73 7.26
C ASP A 66 -12.13 21.10 6.27
N ASN A 67 -11.65 20.17 5.45
CA ASN A 67 -12.47 19.40 4.53
C ASN A 67 -11.95 17.96 4.43
N VAL A 68 -12.60 17.02 5.12
CA VAL A 68 -12.18 15.61 5.12
C VAL A 68 -12.25 14.93 3.75
N ARG A 69 -12.86 15.57 2.75
CA ARG A 69 -12.87 15.08 1.36
C ARG A 69 -11.54 15.32 0.64
N GLU A 70 -10.71 16.22 1.17
CA GLU A 70 -9.44 16.61 0.58
C GLU A 70 -8.26 15.90 1.22
N PHE A 71 -7.30 15.54 0.38
CA PHE A 71 -6.03 14.97 0.82
C PHE A 71 -4.88 15.94 0.54
N THR A 72 -4.27 16.44 1.61
CA THR A 72 -3.14 17.38 1.59
C THR A 72 -1.78 16.69 1.43
N GLY A 73 -1.73 15.36 1.61
CA GLY A 73 -0.50 14.57 1.53
C GLY A 73 -0.64 13.25 0.77
N ILE A 74 0.26 12.32 1.09
CA ILE A 74 0.33 10.99 0.46
C ILE A 74 -0.59 9.98 1.16
N CYS A 75 -1.35 9.22 0.37
CA CYS A 75 -2.14 8.11 0.88
C CYS A 75 -1.39 6.80 0.66
N ILE A 76 -0.94 6.17 1.75
CA ILE A 76 -0.29 4.84 1.73
C ILE A 76 -1.29 3.67 1.65
N LYS A 77 -2.59 3.98 1.50
CA LYS A 77 -3.68 3.00 1.37
C LYS A 77 -3.76 1.99 2.53
N CYS A 78 -3.44 2.42 3.75
CA CYS A 78 -3.52 1.59 4.96
C CYS A 78 -4.95 1.21 5.40
N GLY A 79 -5.99 1.83 4.82
CA GLY A 79 -7.40 1.53 5.11
C GLY A 79 -7.92 2.00 6.47
N ALA A 80 -7.12 2.67 7.30
CA ALA A 80 -7.53 3.12 8.64
C ALA A 80 -8.77 4.04 8.61
N CYS A 81 -8.79 5.03 7.69
CA CYS A 81 -9.92 5.95 7.53
C CYS A 81 -11.21 5.25 7.08
N ILE A 82 -11.11 4.16 6.30
CA ILE A 82 -12.26 3.36 5.85
C ILE A 82 -12.78 2.54 7.02
N LYS A 83 -11.91 1.77 7.68
CA LYS A 83 -12.28 0.86 8.77
C LYS A 83 -12.85 1.59 9.99
N LYS A 84 -12.39 2.81 10.27
CA LYS A 84 -12.79 3.60 11.44
C LYS A 84 -13.95 4.56 11.17
N CYS A 85 -14.39 4.72 9.93
CA CYS A 85 -15.51 5.60 9.63
C CYS A 85 -16.82 4.97 10.16
N PRO A 86 -17.52 5.60 11.12
CA PRO A 86 -18.71 5.02 11.74
C PRO A 86 -19.88 4.92 10.75
N THR A 87 -19.91 5.77 9.72
CA THR A 87 -20.95 5.77 8.67
C THR A 87 -20.49 5.10 7.38
N GLN A 88 -19.30 4.49 7.36
CA GLN A 88 -18.71 3.86 6.16
C GLN A 88 -18.60 4.79 4.93
N ALA A 89 -18.53 6.10 5.16
CA ALA A 89 -18.51 7.09 4.09
C ALA A 89 -17.21 7.13 3.26
N LYS A 90 -16.17 6.37 3.61
CA LYS A 90 -14.89 6.34 2.88
C LYS A 90 -14.78 5.09 2.00
N TYR A 91 -14.45 5.25 0.73
CA TYR A 91 -14.44 4.15 -0.24
C TYR A 91 -13.52 4.42 -1.43
N TYR A 92 -13.15 3.37 -2.18
CA TYR A 92 -12.42 3.48 -3.44
C TYR A 92 -13.35 3.21 -4.62
N VAL A 93 -13.15 3.95 -5.72
CA VAL A 93 -13.90 3.75 -6.99
C VAL A 93 -12.99 3.44 -8.17
N ASP A 94 -11.68 3.65 -8.02
CA ASP A 94 -10.72 3.41 -9.09
C ASP A 94 -10.72 1.92 -9.47
N GLU A 95 -11.11 1.63 -10.71
CA GLU A 95 -11.31 0.26 -11.18
C GLU A 95 -10.01 -0.56 -11.15
N GLY A 96 -8.87 0.08 -11.45
CA GLY A 96 -7.55 -0.56 -11.43
C GLY A 96 -7.16 -0.97 -10.00
N PHE A 97 -7.36 -0.08 -9.04
CA PHE A 97 -7.14 -0.38 -7.63
C PHE A 97 -8.06 -1.48 -7.11
N LEU A 98 -9.37 -1.41 -7.44
CA LEU A 98 -10.35 -2.42 -7.03
C LEU A 98 -10.07 -3.79 -7.67
N TYR A 99 -9.62 -3.82 -8.93
CA TYR A 99 -9.18 -5.04 -9.59
C TYR A 99 -7.94 -5.62 -8.92
N HIS A 100 -6.90 -4.82 -8.70
CA HIS A 100 -5.67 -5.28 -8.04
C HIS A 100 -5.95 -5.85 -6.65
N LYS A 101 -6.81 -5.20 -5.86
CA LYS A 101 -7.26 -5.74 -4.57
C LYS A 101 -7.85 -7.15 -4.74
N ARG A 102 -8.78 -7.33 -5.68
CA ARG A 102 -9.44 -8.62 -5.95
C ARG A 102 -8.44 -9.67 -6.42
N GLU A 103 -7.54 -9.32 -7.32
CA GLU A 103 -6.49 -10.20 -7.84
C GLU A 103 -5.60 -10.73 -6.71
N LEU A 104 -5.23 -9.89 -5.75
CA LEU A 104 -4.50 -10.33 -4.55
C LEU A 104 -5.34 -11.26 -3.66
N GLU A 105 -6.62 -10.94 -3.41
CA GLU A 105 -7.52 -11.73 -2.58
C GLU A 105 -7.79 -13.12 -3.18
N GLU A 106 -7.92 -13.22 -4.50
CA GLU A 106 -8.18 -14.47 -5.23
C GLU A 106 -6.89 -15.28 -5.48
N GLY A 107 -5.77 -14.60 -5.76
CA GLY A 107 -4.50 -15.23 -6.15
C GLY A 107 -3.56 -15.58 -5.00
N LEU A 108 -3.61 -14.85 -3.88
CA LEU A 108 -2.68 -15.02 -2.75
C LEU A 108 -3.37 -15.58 -1.49
N THR A 109 -4.12 -16.66 -1.66
CA THR A 109 -4.93 -17.27 -0.59
C THR A 109 -4.13 -18.12 0.39
N ARG A 110 -2.94 -18.60 0.00
CA ARG A 110 -2.10 -19.43 0.88
C ARG A 110 -1.27 -18.58 1.84
N ARG A 111 -1.14 -19.03 3.10
CA ARG A 111 -0.11 -18.53 4.02
C ARG A 111 1.27 -19.03 3.58
N ALA A 112 2.27 -18.15 3.57
CA ALA A 112 3.67 -18.55 3.44
C ALA A 112 4.28 -18.66 4.84
N GLU A 113 5.06 -19.70 5.11
CA GLU A 113 5.85 -19.77 6.34
C GLU A 113 7.11 -18.89 6.19
N PRO A 114 7.61 -18.29 7.29
CA PRO A 114 8.86 -17.55 7.27
C PRO A 114 10.06 -18.45 6.88
N GLU A 115 10.94 -17.93 6.03
CA GLU A 115 12.23 -18.55 5.68
C GLU A 115 13.38 -17.73 6.28
N TRP A 116 14.40 -18.41 6.78
CA TRP A 116 15.61 -17.78 7.32
C TRP A 116 16.76 -17.97 6.35
N PHE A 117 17.44 -16.87 6.05
CA PHE A 117 18.64 -16.86 5.22
C PHE A 117 19.78 -16.33 6.11
N VAL A 118 20.83 -17.13 6.28
CA VAL A 118 22.00 -16.86 7.14
C VAL A 118 23.29 -17.01 6.36
#